data_AF-A0A2G9ZY65-F1
#
_entry.id   AF-A0A2G9ZY65-F1
#
_cell.length_a   1.000
_cell.length_b   1.000
_cell.length_c   1.000
_cell.angle_alpha   90.00
_cell.angle_beta   90.00
_cell.angle_gamma   90.00
#
_symmetry.space_group_name_H-M   'P 1'
#
loop_
_entity.id
_entity.type
_entity.pdbx_description
1 polymer ?
#
loop_
_entity_poly.entity_id
_entity_poly.type
_entity_poly.pdbx_seq_one_letter_code
_entity_poly.pdbx_strand_id
1 'polypeptide(L)'
;MPEDKKIIESKLLSVKDITICDATAQMITKARRDGVELCFDRAASMKPCPIGAESACCKHCSMGPCRMNSKDPYGKVGVCGATIDTIMARNFGRMVAAGTSAHTDHGMAMLDLFREVVNGRNTDYTIKDPQKLLDVAASIDIPVEGRSLQDVANDLYAELERTYTQVNGEIPFAKRVPPKTLETWRKLGIVPRGAMREIMEMMHRTAIGVDQHYENITKQACRTALADGWGGSMVSTEISDILYGTPSPVVADVNMGVLKEKQVNIIIHGHEPNLFESMIASVNSPTLIAAAKAAGAEGINLVGMCCSGAEMMARHGIPHAGNFTSTEAILVTGAVDAMGVDIQCIKQGLAKVAECYKTPLFTTNTRCHIEGAEHIEFDDHNPAACTDEIVIRAITRFKNRSLPIEIPRIVNTGVHGFSYEYINYMLGGSFRGSYTPLNENIINGRIRGVAGVVGCTNPRVKQDYVHVELVRELIKNDVLVLLTGCAQIALAKAGLC
;
A
#
# COMPACT_ATOMS: atom_id res chain seq x y z
N MET A 1 21.08 -25.29 -25.83
CA MET A 1 19.60 -25.26 -25.63
C MET A 1 19.07 -26.34 -24.69
N PRO A 2 19.40 -27.65 -24.81
CA PRO A 2 18.99 -28.65 -23.80
C PRO A 2 19.85 -28.60 -22.52
N GLU A 3 21.14 -28.32 -22.65
CA GLU A 3 22.09 -28.28 -21.53
C GLU A 3 21.88 -27.07 -20.62
N ASP A 4 21.50 -25.92 -21.17
CA ASP A 4 21.22 -24.70 -20.39
C ASP A 4 19.96 -24.83 -19.51
N LYS A 5 18.93 -25.56 -19.97
CA LYS A 5 17.72 -25.85 -19.19
C LYS A 5 18.00 -26.72 -17.96
N LYS A 6 18.90 -27.70 -18.10
CA LYS A 6 19.25 -28.64 -17.02
C LYS A 6 20.06 -28.00 -15.89
N ILE A 7 20.86 -26.98 -16.20
CA ILE A 7 21.66 -26.25 -15.19
C ILE A 7 20.77 -25.36 -14.32
N ILE A 8 19.69 -24.78 -14.88
CA ILE A 8 18.75 -23.90 -14.18
C ILE A 8 17.94 -24.68 -13.13
N GLU A 9 17.46 -25.89 -13.44
CA GLU A 9 16.65 -26.70 -12.50
C GLU A 9 17.39 -27.04 -11.20
N SER A 10 18.71 -27.22 -11.24
CA SER A 10 19.52 -27.64 -10.08
C SER A 10 19.71 -26.56 -8.99
N LYS A 11 19.26 -25.31 -9.22
CA LYS A 11 19.45 -24.18 -8.30
C LYS A 11 18.16 -23.54 -7.79
N LEU A 12 17.00 -24.02 -8.20
CA LEU A 12 15.71 -23.43 -7.83
C LEU A 12 15.23 -23.96 -6.46
N LEU A 13 14.81 -23.04 -5.58
CA LEU A 13 14.22 -23.42 -4.29
C LEU A 13 12.95 -24.26 -4.52
N SER A 14 12.69 -25.22 -3.63
CA SER A 14 11.42 -25.94 -3.62
C SER A 14 10.26 -24.95 -3.47
N VAL A 15 9.19 -25.14 -4.24
CA VAL A 15 8.01 -24.26 -4.18
C VAL A 15 7.42 -24.22 -2.77
N LYS A 16 7.47 -25.34 -2.05
CA LYS A 16 7.03 -25.45 -0.64
C LYS A 16 7.86 -24.62 0.33
N ASP A 17 9.08 -24.23 -0.03
CA ASP A 17 9.93 -23.36 0.79
C ASP A 17 9.76 -21.88 0.43
N ILE A 18 9.13 -21.59 -0.72
CA ILE A 18 8.92 -20.23 -1.22
C ILE A 18 7.65 -19.61 -0.64
N THR A 19 6.56 -20.36 -0.51
CA THR A 19 5.26 -19.83 -0.10
C THR A 19 4.43 -20.86 0.68
N ILE A 20 3.54 -20.39 1.55
CA ILE A 20 2.44 -21.21 2.11
C ILE A 20 1.12 -21.06 1.35
N CYS A 21 1.06 -20.18 0.35
CA CYS A 21 -0.14 -19.95 -0.45
C CYS A 21 -0.18 -20.91 -1.65
N ASP A 22 -1.10 -21.88 -1.63
CA ASP A 22 -1.21 -22.91 -2.66
C ASP A 22 -1.47 -22.35 -4.08
N ALA A 23 -2.26 -21.27 -4.19
CA ALA A 23 -2.49 -20.62 -5.48
C ALA A 23 -1.20 -20.00 -6.06
N THR A 24 -0.41 -19.34 -5.20
CA THR A 24 0.90 -18.80 -5.59
C THR A 24 1.87 -19.95 -5.93
N ALA A 25 1.85 -21.03 -5.15
CA ALA A 25 2.68 -22.22 -5.41
C ALA A 25 2.39 -22.85 -6.78
N GLN A 26 1.11 -22.96 -7.14
CA GLN A 26 0.70 -23.45 -8.45
C GLN A 26 1.27 -22.56 -9.57
N MET A 27 1.15 -21.24 -9.43
CA MET A 27 1.65 -20.29 -10.43
C MET A 27 3.18 -20.22 -10.50
N ILE A 28 3.91 -20.42 -9.40
CA ILE A 28 5.38 -20.57 -9.44
C ILE A 28 5.76 -21.83 -10.23
N THR A 29 5.04 -22.94 -10.01
CA THR A 29 5.28 -24.21 -10.73
C THR A 29 5.05 -24.04 -12.23
N LYS A 30 3.94 -23.37 -12.60
CA LYS A 30 3.64 -23.03 -13.99
C LYS A 30 4.69 -22.10 -14.60
N ALA A 31 5.10 -21.06 -13.89
CA ALA A 31 6.12 -20.13 -14.39
C ALA A 31 7.42 -20.86 -14.75
N ARG A 32 7.86 -21.80 -13.91
CA ARG A 32 9.05 -22.63 -14.18
C ARG A 32 8.88 -23.52 -15.41
N ARG A 33 7.71 -24.16 -15.56
CA ARG A 33 7.37 -24.94 -16.77
C ARG A 33 7.44 -24.09 -18.04
N ASP A 34 6.95 -22.86 -17.94
CA ASP A 34 6.86 -21.92 -19.05
C ASP A 34 8.18 -21.14 -19.27
N GLY A 35 9.18 -21.34 -18.41
CA GLY A 35 10.49 -20.66 -18.49
C GLY A 35 10.46 -19.19 -18.09
N VAL A 36 9.48 -18.77 -17.28
CA VAL A 36 9.28 -17.40 -16.81
C VAL A 36 9.90 -17.23 -15.42
N GLU A 37 10.80 -16.26 -15.27
CA GLU A 37 11.44 -15.93 -14.00
C GLU A 37 10.57 -14.99 -13.14
N LEU A 38 10.31 -15.35 -11.88
CA LEU A 38 9.58 -14.50 -10.93
C LEU A 38 10.51 -13.89 -9.88
N CYS A 39 10.00 -12.98 -9.05
CA CYS A 39 10.76 -12.31 -7.99
C CYS A 39 11.36 -13.28 -6.97
N PHE A 40 10.75 -14.45 -6.79
CA PHE A 40 11.26 -15.52 -5.93
C PHE A 40 12.55 -16.12 -6.49
N ASP A 41 12.60 -16.37 -7.79
CA ASP A 41 13.77 -16.93 -8.46
C ASP A 41 14.91 -15.91 -8.47
N ARG A 42 14.60 -14.63 -8.75
CA ARG A 42 15.56 -13.51 -8.63
C ARG A 42 16.10 -13.36 -7.20
N ALA A 43 15.26 -13.51 -6.19
CA ALA A 43 15.69 -13.46 -4.79
C ALA A 43 16.59 -14.65 -4.43
N ALA A 44 16.29 -15.85 -4.94
CA ALA A 44 17.09 -17.04 -4.70
C ALA A 44 18.48 -16.95 -5.36
N SER A 45 18.54 -16.44 -6.59
CA SER A 45 19.78 -16.32 -7.39
C SER A 45 20.67 -15.14 -6.96
N MET A 46 20.08 -14.05 -6.47
CA MET A 46 20.81 -12.87 -6.00
C MET A 46 20.86 -12.85 -4.47
N LYS A 47 21.98 -13.28 -3.85
CA LYS A 47 22.15 -13.18 -2.38
C LYS A 47 22.30 -11.71 -1.94
N PRO A 48 21.78 -11.31 -0.75
CA PRO A 48 22.00 -9.97 -0.22
C PRO A 48 23.49 -9.64 -0.10
N CYS A 49 23.87 -8.41 -0.45
CA CYS A 49 25.23 -7.92 -0.19
C CYS A 49 25.49 -7.97 1.32
N PRO A 50 26.50 -8.70 1.82
CA PRO A 50 26.72 -8.86 3.26
C PRO A 50 26.93 -7.54 4.01
N ILE A 51 27.48 -6.52 3.36
CA ILE A 51 27.71 -5.20 3.98
C ILE A 51 26.44 -4.37 3.94
N GLY A 52 25.74 -4.40 2.81
CA GLY A 52 24.51 -3.62 2.61
C GLY A 52 23.36 -4.13 3.46
N ALA A 53 23.28 -5.45 3.67
CA ALA A 53 22.30 -6.09 4.54
C ALA A 53 22.42 -5.60 6.00
N GLU A 54 23.65 -5.35 6.46
CA GLU A 54 23.94 -4.79 7.79
C GLU A 54 23.89 -3.25 7.83
N SER A 55 23.50 -2.59 6.72
CA SER A 55 23.54 -1.12 6.58
C SER A 55 24.93 -0.49 6.82
N ALA A 56 25.99 -1.27 6.65
CA ALA A 56 27.37 -0.91 6.97
C ALA A 56 28.13 -0.26 5.78
N CYS A 57 27.43 0.28 4.80
CA CYS A 57 27.99 0.94 3.61
C CYS A 57 27.42 2.34 3.44
N CYS A 58 28.27 3.34 3.24
CA CYS A 58 27.86 4.73 2.99
C CYS A 58 28.20 5.14 1.55
N LYS A 59 27.21 5.69 0.84
CA LYS A 59 27.33 6.20 -0.54
C LYS A 59 26.79 7.63 -0.70
N HIS A 60 26.84 8.43 0.37
CA HIS A 60 26.23 9.77 0.39
C HIS A 60 27.11 10.90 -0.17
N CYS A 61 28.32 10.59 -0.66
CA CYS A 61 29.21 11.55 -1.32
C CYS A 61 30.21 10.85 -2.25
N SER A 62 30.89 11.62 -3.10
CA SER A 62 31.85 11.11 -4.09
C SER A 62 33.22 10.71 -3.54
N MET A 63 33.51 10.91 -2.26
CA MET A 63 34.73 10.35 -1.63
C MET A 63 34.59 8.86 -1.32
N GLY A 64 33.36 8.34 -1.29
CA GLY A 64 33.06 6.93 -1.08
C GLY A 64 33.03 6.11 -2.39
N PRO A 65 32.38 4.93 -2.38
CA PRO A 65 31.65 4.34 -1.26
C PRO A 65 32.57 3.92 -0.10
N CYS A 66 32.15 4.20 1.14
CA CYS A 66 32.85 3.76 2.34
C CYS A 66 32.21 2.47 2.88
N ARG A 67 33.00 1.40 3.01
CA ARG A 67 32.56 0.11 3.58
C ARG A 67 33.04 -0.04 5.01
N MET A 68 32.15 -0.31 5.93
CA MET A 68 32.43 -0.66 7.33
C MET A 68 32.41 -2.19 7.53
N ASN A 69 32.96 -2.66 8.65
CA ASN A 69 32.87 -4.06 9.05
C ASN A 69 31.97 -4.14 10.29
N SER A 70 30.79 -4.74 10.19
CA SER A 70 29.89 -4.88 11.35
C SER A 70 30.45 -5.81 12.45
N LYS A 71 31.41 -6.70 12.10
CA LYS A 71 32.11 -7.56 13.07
C LYS A 71 33.27 -6.86 13.78
N ASP A 72 33.72 -5.73 13.24
CA ASP A 72 34.73 -4.85 13.84
C ASP A 72 34.27 -3.39 13.65
N PRO A 73 33.20 -2.99 14.37
CA PRO A 73 32.44 -1.77 14.09
C PRO A 73 33.26 -0.49 14.21
N TYR A 74 34.32 -0.51 15.03
CA TYR A 74 35.12 0.66 15.39
C TYR A 74 36.59 0.56 14.94
N GLY A 75 37.00 -0.52 14.27
CA GLY A 75 38.36 -0.67 13.74
C GLY A 75 38.72 0.31 12.62
N LYS A 76 37.73 1.01 12.05
CA LYS A 76 37.92 2.07 11.06
C LYS A 76 36.76 3.06 11.05
N VAL A 77 36.95 4.15 10.33
CA VAL A 77 35.94 5.16 10.01
C VAL A 77 35.83 5.33 8.48
N GLY A 78 34.75 5.95 8.01
CA GLY A 78 34.66 6.41 6.62
C GLY A 78 35.71 7.48 6.31
N VAL A 79 35.91 7.82 5.03
CA VAL A 79 36.91 8.82 4.59
C VAL A 79 36.69 10.18 5.29
N CYS A 80 35.43 10.56 5.53
CA CYS A 80 35.10 11.80 6.24
C CYS A 80 35.15 11.69 7.78
N GLY A 81 35.60 10.57 8.34
CA GLY A 81 35.64 10.32 9.78
C GLY A 81 34.35 9.74 10.38
N ALA A 82 33.29 9.52 9.59
CA ALA A 82 32.04 8.96 10.11
C ALA A 82 32.20 7.51 10.62
N THR A 83 31.69 7.25 11.83
CA THR A 83 31.66 5.91 12.43
C THR A 83 30.55 5.06 11.82
N ILE A 84 30.54 3.76 12.13
CA ILE A 84 29.46 2.86 11.70
C ILE A 84 28.10 3.30 12.23
N ASP A 85 28.03 3.81 13.46
CA ASP A 85 26.78 4.26 14.10
C ASP A 85 26.15 5.42 13.32
N THR A 86 26.97 6.43 12.98
CA THR A 86 26.53 7.55 12.15
C THR A 86 26.08 7.07 10.76
N ILE A 87 26.83 6.15 10.14
CA ILE A 87 26.49 5.63 8.80
C ILE A 87 25.16 4.88 8.83
N MET A 88 24.96 3.98 9.78
CA MET A 88 23.74 3.19 9.90
C MET A 88 22.53 4.07 10.22
N ALA A 89 22.68 5.05 11.11
CA ALA A 89 21.62 6.01 11.43
C ALA A 89 21.24 6.87 10.22
N ARG A 90 22.22 7.32 9.40
CA ARG A 90 21.93 8.07 8.16
C ARG A 90 21.22 7.22 7.12
N ASN A 91 21.67 5.99 6.92
CA ASN A 91 21.04 5.05 6.00
C ASN A 91 19.59 4.78 6.41
N PHE A 92 19.35 4.50 7.69
CA PHE A 92 18.00 4.29 8.22
C PHE A 92 17.14 5.56 8.13
N GLY A 93 17.68 6.73 8.49
CA GLY A 93 16.99 8.01 8.37
C GLY A 93 16.53 8.30 6.94
N ARG A 94 17.35 7.98 5.93
CA ARG A 94 16.95 8.10 4.52
C ARG A 94 15.88 7.09 4.10
N MET A 95 15.88 5.88 4.67
CA MET A 95 14.78 4.91 4.45
C MET A 95 13.47 5.45 5.02
N VAL A 96 13.50 6.02 6.23
CA VAL A 96 12.33 6.67 6.84
C VAL A 96 11.86 7.84 5.99
N ALA A 97 12.77 8.72 5.54
CA ALA A 97 12.42 9.85 4.68
C ALA A 97 11.74 9.41 3.37
N ALA A 98 12.23 8.33 2.75
CA ALA A 98 11.63 7.78 1.53
C ALA A 98 10.21 7.23 1.80
N GLY A 99 10.02 6.46 2.87
CA GLY A 99 8.69 5.96 3.25
C GLY A 99 7.72 7.10 3.56
N THR A 100 8.14 8.04 4.41
CA THR A 100 7.36 9.24 4.73
C THR A 100 7.01 10.03 3.47
N SER A 101 7.97 10.23 2.55
CA SER A 101 7.70 10.96 1.31
C SER A 101 6.63 10.30 0.46
N ALA A 102 6.62 8.97 0.35
CA ALA A 102 5.64 8.23 -0.43
C ALA A 102 4.22 8.39 0.14
N HIS A 103 4.05 8.24 1.46
CA HIS A 103 2.73 8.38 2.07
C HIS A 103 2.26 9.84 2.12
N THR A 104 3.16 10.81 2.29
CA THR A 104 2.79 12.23 2.30
C THR A 104 2.47 12.75 0.90
N ASP A 105 3.12 12.22 -0.14
CA ASP A 105 2.79 12.53 -1.53
C ASP A 105 1.42 11.97 -1.92
N HIS A 106 1.10 10.74 -1.49
CA HIS A 106 -0.26 10.18 -1.61
C HIS A 106 -1.29 11.03 -0.87
N GLY A 107 -1.07 11.34 0.42
CA GLY A 107 -2.01 12.17 1.18
C GLY A 107 -2.20 13.57 0.59
N MET A 108 -1.17 14.12 -0.06
CA MET A 108 -1.25 15.42 -0.74
C MET A 108 -2.06 15.34 -2.02
N ALA A 109 -1.88 14.29 -2.84
CA ALA A 109 -2.71 14.06 -4.02
C ALA A 109 -4.20 13.90 -3.64
N MET A 110 -4.49 13.19 -2.54
CA MET A 110 -5.86 13.09 -2.00
C MET A 110 -6.41 14.46 -1.56
N LEU A 111 -5.60 15.27 -0.89
CA LEU A 111 -6.01 16.60 -0.45
C LEU A 111 -6.22 17.56 -1.64
N ASP A 112 -5.40 17.47 -2.67
CA ASP A 112 -5.56 18.22 -3.92
C ASP A 112 -6.89 17.85 -4.60
N LEU A 113 -7.21 16.56 -4.73
CA LEU A 113 -8.52 16.15 -5.27
C LEU A 113 -9.67 16.69 -4.41
N PHE A 114 -9.58 16.58 -3.09
CA PHE A 114 -10.58 17.13 -2.18
C PHE A 114 -10.76 18.63 -2.39
N ARG A 115 -9.68 19.40 -2.56
CA ARG A 115 -9.74 20.83 -2.90
C ARG A 115 -10.51 21.07 -4.19
N GLU A 116 -10.26 20.28 -5.24
CA GLU A 116 -10.95 20.46 -6.52
C GLU A 116 -12.44 20.14 -6.44
N VAL A 117 -12.81 19.10 -5.69
CA VAL A 117 -14.22 18.74 -5.41
C VAL A 117 -14.91 19.83 -4.61
N VAL A 118 -14.29 20.28 -3.52
CA VAL A 118 -14.85 21.32 -2.65
C VAL A 118 -14.99 22.65 -3.42
N ASN A 119 -14.07 23.00 -4.30
CA ASN A 119 -14.19 24.22 -5.12
C ASN A 119 -15.09 24.07 -6.36
N GLY A 120 -15.73 22.91 -6.55
CA GLY A 120 -16.59 22.64 -7.71
C GLY A 120 -15.86 22.61 -9.05
N ARG A 121 -14.53 22.44 -9.04
CA ARG A 121 -13.69 22.31 -10.25
C ARG A 121 -13.54 20.87 -10.71
N ASN A 122 -13.88 19.91 -9.86
CA ASN A 122 -14.07 18.51 -10.21
C ASN A 122 -15.48 18.07 -9.81
N THR A 123 -16.25 17.57 -10.78
CA THR A 123 -17.64 17.12 -10.58
C THR A 123 -17.82 15.61 -10.73
N ASP A 124 -16.77 14.89 -11.09
CA ASP A 124 -16.79 13.42 -11.21
C ASP A 124 -16.72 12.74 -9.83
N TYR A 125 -16.21 13.47 -8.83
CA TYR A 125 -16.17 13.05 -7.44
C TYR A 125 -17.02 13.95 -6.55
N THR A 126 -17.52 13.40 -5.44
CA THR A 126 -18.39 14.11 -4.48
C THR A 126 -18.03 13.73 -3.05
N ILE A 127 -18.39 14.57 -2.08
CA ILE A 127 -18.35 14.20 -0.66
C ILE A 127 -19.42 13.12 -0.40
N LYS A 128 -18.98 11.85 -0.24
CA LYS A 128 -19.86 10.71 0.04
C LYS A 128 -20.18 10.55 1.53
N ASP A 129 -19.29 11.02 2.41
CA ASP A 129 -19.52 10.98 3.87
C ASP A 129 -19.43 12.39 4.51
N PRO A 130 -20.56 13.15 4.49
CA PRO A 130 -20.62 14.45 5.14
C PRO A 130 -20.40 14.40 6.66
N GLN A 131 -20.82 13.33 7.33
CA GLN A 131 -20.68 13.23 8.79
C GLN A 131 -19.22 13.09 9.17
N LYS A 132 -18.48 12.21 8.48
CA LYS A 132 -17.03 12.07 8.62
C LYS A 132 -16.31 13.40 8.44
N LEU A 133 -16.70 14.21 7.44
CA LEU A 133 -16.12 15.54 7.23
C LEU A 133 -16.30 16.43 8.47
N LEU A 134 -17.51 16.50 9.02
CA LEU A 134 -17.80 17.30 10.21
C LEU A 134 -17.03 16.78 11.43
N ASP A 135 -16.97 15.47 11.63
CA ASP A 135 -16.25 14.84 12.75
C ASP A 135 -14.74 15.11 12.66
N VAL A 136 -14.17 15.00 11.45
CA VAL A 136 -12.76 15.30 11.19
C VAL A 136 -12.48 16.77 11.48
N ALA A 137 -13.30 17.68 10.96
CA ALA A 137 -13.15 19.12 11.20
C ALA A 137 -13.21 19.45 12.70
N ALA A 138 -14.23 18.95 13.41
CA ALA A 138 -14.38 19.15 14.84
C ALA A 138 -13.18 18.61 15.64
N SER A 139 -12.62 17.47 15.25
CA SER A 139 -11.48 16.84 15.94
C SER A 139 -10.17 17.65 15.87
N ILE A 140 -10.11 18.67 15.00
CA ILE A 140 -8.99 19.60 14.88
C ILE A 140 -9.41 21.06 15.18
N ASP A 141 -10.48 21.22 15.97
CA ASP A 141 -11.04 22.50 16.45
C ASP A 141 -11.61 23.43 15.37
N ILE A 142 -12.02 22.90 14.21
CA ILE A 142 -12.78 23.69 13.23
C ILE A 142 -14.24 23.72 13.69
N PRO A 143 -14.86 24.90 13.90
CA PRO A 143 -16.27 25.00 14.27
C PRO A 143 -17.16 24.42 13.17
N VAL A 144 -18.19 23.65 13.55
CA VAL A 144 -19.12 22.99 12.62
C VAL A 144 -20.59 23.40 12.82
N GLU A 145 -20.97 23.82 14.03
CA GLU A 145 -22.36 24.13 14.37
C GLU A 145 -22.87 25.37 13.60
N GLY A 146 -24.05 25.25 12.98
CA GLY A 146 -24.69 26.33 12.24
C GLY A 146 -24.01 26.73 10.92
N ARG A 147 -22.97 26.00 10.49
CA ARG A 147 -22.23 26.26 9.25
C ARG A 147 -22.71 25.37 8.11
N SER A 148 -22.51 25.83 6.87
CA SER A 148 -22.73 24.97 5.71
C SER A 148 -21.61 23.93 5.60
N LEU A 149 -21.92 22.76 5.04
CA LEU A 149 -20.94 21.70 4.79
C LEU A 149 -19.77 22.23 3.93
N GLN A 150 -20.09 23.08 2.95
CA GLN A 150 -19.14 23.71 2.06
C GLN A 150 -18.13 24.60 2.79
N ASP A 151 -18.59 25.40 3.75
CA ASP A 151 -17.70 26.27 4.54
C ASP A 151 -16.77 25.46 5.43
N VAL A 152 -17.29 24.39 6.06
CA VAL A 152 -16.48 23.49 6.87
C VAL A 152 -15.46 22.74 6.00
N ALA A 153 -15.85 22.30 4.81
CA ALA A 153 -14.96 21.62 3.88
C ALA A 153 -13.80 22.51 3.41
N ASN A 154 -14.08 23.78 3.12
CA ASN A 154 -13.07 24.77 2.74
C ASN A 154 -12.06 25.01 3.89
N ASP A 155 -12.55 25.20 5.11
CA ASP A 155 -11.68 25.36 6.28
C ASP A 155 -10.85 24.10 6.56
N LEU A 156 -11.47 22.92 6.41
CA LEU A 156 -10.80 21.65 6.60
C LEU A 156 -9.65 21.48 5.60
N TYR A 157 -9.89 21.74 4.32
CA TYR A 157 -8.83 21.74 3.31
C TYR A 157 -7.70 22.69 3.69
N ALA A 158 -8.02 23.95 3.99
CA ALA A 158 -7.02 24.98 4.31
C ALA A 158 -6.19 24.61 5.54
N GLU A 159 -6.81 24.04 6.58
CA GLU A 159 -6.08 23.61 7.78
C GLU A 159 -5.23 22.37 7.49
N LEU A 160 -5.74 21.35 6.78
CA LEU A 160 -4.99 20.13 6.47
C LEU A 160 -3.80 20.38 5.55
N GLU A 161 -3.81 21.42 4.70
CA GLU A 161 -2.67 21.82 3.87
C GLU A 161 -1.42 22.12 4.72
N ARG A 162 -1.62 22.64 5.94
CA ARG A 162 -0.52 22.90 6.88
C ARG A 162 0.21 21.64 7.31
N THR A 163 -0.39 20.45 7.18
CA THR A 163 0.30 19.16 7.39
C THR A 163 1.57 19.07 6.55
N TYR A 164 1.59 19.68 5.37
CA TYR A 164 2.69 19.57 4.42
C TYR A 164 3.63 20.78 4.46
N THR A 165 3.05 21.99 4.43
CA THR A 165 3.76 23.24 4.16
C THR A 165 4.25 23.96 5.40
N GLN A 166 3.75 23.58 6.59
CA GLN A 166 4.07 24.30 7.81
C GLN A 166 5.55 24.15 8.21
N VAL A 167 6.20 25.29 8.44
CA VAL A 167 7.62 25.35 8.83
C VAL A 167 7.84 25.49 10.34
N ASN A 168 6.87 26.06 11.06
CA ASN A 168 6.88 26.29 12.50
C ASN A 168 5.56 25.85 13.13
N GLY A 169 5.59 25.34 14.36
CA GLY A 169 4.38 24.83 15.05
C GLY A 169 4.23 23.32 14.91
N GLU A 170 3.00 22.84 15.06
CA GLU A 170 2.65 21.41 15.07
C GLU A 170 1.61 21.14 13.97
N ILE A 171 1.70 20.00 13.29
CA ILE A 171 0.72 19.63 12.25
C ILE A 171 -0.71 19.56 12.83
N PRO A 172 -1.77 19.79 12.03
CA PRO A 172 -3.16 19.87 12.52
C PRO A 172 -3.59 18.66 13.37
N PHE A 173 -3.31 17.45 12.90
CA PHE A 173 -3.69 16.22 13.59
C PHE A 173 -2.88 15.92 14.85
N ALA A 174 -1.89 16.74 15.23
CA ALA A 174 -1.32 16.69 16.57
C ALA A 174 -2.41 16.87 17.66
N LYS A 175 -3.51 17.57 17.33
CA LYS A 175 -4.68 17.74 18.21
C LYS A 175 -5.40 16.43 18.56
N ARG A 176 -5.30 15.40 17.72
CA ARG A 176 -5.88 14.07 17.96
C ARG A 176 -5.01 13.17 18.83
N VAL A 177 -3.75 13.55 19.05
CA VAL A 177 -2.80 12.76 19.84
C VAL A 177 -3.22 12.81 21.31
N PRO A 178 -3.25 11.68 22.04
CA PRO A 178 -3.56 11.70 23.46
C PRO A 178 -2.65 12.69 24.22
N PRO A 179 -3.19 13.56 25.10
CA PRO A 179 -2.44 14.69 25.66
C PRO A 179 -1.12 14.31 26.33
N LYS A 180 -1.08 13.19 27.07
CA LYS A 180 0.16 12.67 27.71
C LYS A 180 1.22 12.25 26.70
N THR A 181 0.80 11.64 25.60
CA THR A 181 1.68 11.24 24.49
C THR A 181 2.25 12.48 23.81
N LEU A 182 1.40 13.47 23.51
CA LEU A 182 1.83 14.72 22.90
C LEU A 182 2.81 15.50 23.79
N GLU A 183 2.55 15.58 25.09
CA GLU A 183 3.49 16.19 26.05
C GLU A 183 4.85 15.47 26.06
N THR A 184 4.84 14.15 25.96
CA THR A 184 6.07 13.33 25.87
C THR A 184 6.82 13.66 24.59
N TRP A 185 6.13 13.79 23.44
CA TRP A 185 6.75 14.19 22.19
C TRP A 185 7.32 15.61 22.23
N ARG A 186 6.65 16.55 22.92
CA ARG A 186 7.15 17.91 23.13
C ARG A 186 8.43 17.90 23.97
N LYS A 187 8.45 17.16 25.08
CA LYS A 187 9.65 16.96 25.92
C LYS A 187 10.81 16.35 25.12
N LEU A 188 10.50 15.36 24.28
CA LEU A 188 11.47 14.72 23.41
C LEU A 188 11.82 15.58 22.19
N GLY A 189 11.10 16.67 21.90
CA GLY A 189 11.31 17.53 20.72
C GLY A 189 11.08 16.81 19.39
N ILE A 190 10.09 15.91 19.32
CA ILE A 190 9.77 15.09 18.13
C ILE A 190 8.39 15.36 17.55
N VAL A 191 7.64 16.36 18.06
CA VAL A 191 6.39 16.76 17.41
C VAL A 191 6.70 17.26 15.99
N PRO A 192 6.04 16.72 14.95
CA PRO A 192 6.30 17.11 13.57
C PRO A 192 5.74 18.51 13.28
N ARG A 193 6.48 19.29 12.49
CA ARG A 193 6.09 20.66 12.09
C ARG A 193 5.27 20.67 10.81
N GLY A 194 5.78 19.99 9.79
CA GLY A 194 5.19 19.81 8.48
C GLY A 194 5.98 18.78 7.67
N ALA A 195 5.30 17.92 6.93
CA ALA A 195 5.90 16.75 6.28
C ALA A 195 7.05 17.10 5.34
N MET A 196 6.87 18.10 4.45
CA MET A 196 7.92 18.52 3.53
C MET A 196 9.17 18.98 4.28
N ARG A 197 8.99 19.70 5.40
CA ARG A 197 10.09 20.15 6.25
C ARG A 197 10.84 18.98 6.89
N GLU A 198 10.13 18.00 7.43
CA GLU A 198 10.78 16.88 8.12
C GLU A 198 11.51 15.94 7.15
N ILE A 199 10.99 15.75 5.92
CA ILE A 199 11.65 15.00 4.86
C ILE A 199 12.92 15.74 4.40
N MET A 200 12.79 17.03 4.07
CA MET A 200 13.93 17.87 3.64
C MET A 200 15.02 17.90 4.72
N GLU A 201 14.65 18.12 5.98
CA GLU A 201 15.60 18.19 7.08
C GLU A 201 16.30 16.86 7.34
N MET A 202 15.60 15.73 7.19
CA MET A 202 16.23 14.40 7.25
C MET A 202 17.25 14.21 6.11
N MET A 203 16.90 14.59 4.89
CA MET A 203 17.84 14.52 3.75
C MET A 203 19.05 15.44 3.95
N HIS A 204 18.86 16.63 4.52
CA HIS A 204 19.94 17.55 4.88
C HIS A 204 20.85 16.99 5.98
N ARG A 205 20.29 16.50 7.09
CA ARG A 205 21.05 15.94 8.22
C ARG A 205 21.91 14.73 7.82
N THR A 206 21.42 13.94 6.86
CA THR A 206 22.13 12.77 6.35
C THR A 206 23.15 13.09 5.25
N ALA A 207 23.28 14.35 4.84
CA ALA A 207 24.36 14.78 3.96
C ALA A 207 25.72 14.72 4.67
N ILE A 208 26.79 14.64 3.88
CA ILE A 208 28.15 14.62 4.41
C ILE A 208 28.45 15.89 5.22
N GLY A 209 29.03 15.73 6.42
CA GLY A 209 29.49 16.84 7.26
C GLY A 209 28.40 17.54 8.07
N VAL A 210 27.13 17.11 8.00
CA VAL A 210 26.02 17.75 8.73
C VAL A 210 25.81 17.10 10.09
N ASP A 211 24.85 16.19 10.23
CA ASP A 211 24.56 15.55 11.51
C ASP A 211 25.45 14.32 11.65
N GLN A 212 26.34 14.34 12.63
CA GLN A 212 27.32 13.28 12.87
C GLN A 212 26.98 12.46 14.13
N HIS A 213 25.91 12.84 14.84
CA HIS A 213 25.50 12.18 16.08
C HIS A 213 24.29 11.26 15.86
N TYR A 214 24.49 9.95 16.00
CA TYR A 214 23.48 8.95 15.64
C TYR A 214 22.17 9.09 16.43
N GLU A 215 22.22 9.52 17.69
CA GLU A 215 21.01 9.75 18.51
C GLU A 215 20.19 10.93 17.99
N ASN A 216 20.85 12.00 17.54
CA ASN A 216 20.19 13.18 16.98
C ASN A 216 19.52 12.86 15.64
N ILE A 217 20.18 12.04 14.82
CA ILE A 217 19.63 11.53 13.55
C ILE A 217 18.42 10.64 13.84
N THR A 218 18.53 9.70 14.79
CA THR A 218 17.42 8.80 15.16
C THR A 218 16.23 9.60 15.71
N LYS A 219 16.48 10.63 16.52
CA LYS A 219 15.44 11.55 16.99
C LYS A 219 14.74 12.27 15.84
N GLN A 220 15.48 12.74 14.82
CA GLN A 220 14.87 13.29 13.62
C GLN A 220 14.07 12.22 12.87
N ALA A 221 14.55 10.97 12.80
CA ALA A 221 13.85 9.88 12.12
C ALA A 221 12.49 9.60 12.77
N CYS A 222 12.43 9.60 14.11
CA CYS A 222 11.16 9.51 14.84
C CYS A 222 10.21 10.64 14.46
N ARG A 223 10.68 11.89 14.42
CA ARG A 223 9.87 13.04 14.04
C ARG A 223 9.39 12.97 12.59
N THR A 224 10.25 12.56 11.65
CA THR A 224 9.88 12.36 10.24
C THR A 224 8.83 11.25 10.10
N ALA A 225 8.97 10.13 10.81
CA ALA A 225 7.97 9.07 10.83
C ALA A 225 6.62 9.51 11.46
N LEU A 226 6.63 10.40 12.46
CA LEU A 226 5.40 10.95 13.00
C LEU A 226 4.68 11.88 12.01
N ALA A 227 5.42 12.61 11.16
CA ALA A 227 4.83 13.41 10.08
C ALA A 227 4.16 12.57 8.98
N ASP A 228 4.54 11.30 8.87
CA ASP A 228 3.85 10.31 8.05
C ASP A 228 2.55 9.86 8.74
N GLY A 229 2.67 9.11 9.84
CA GLY A 229 1.53 8.43 10.45
C GLY A 229 0.44 9.37 10.96
N TRP A 230 0.82 10.49 11.60
CA TRP A 230 -0.12 11.51 12.09
C TRP A 230 -0.29 12.68 11.10
N GLY A 231 0.33 12.61 9.93
CA GLY A 231 0.21 13.62 8.89
C GLY A 231 -0.29 12.97 7.60
N GLY A 232 0.62 12.71 6.66
CA GLY A 232 0.29 12.24 5.30
C GLY A 232 -0.66 11.04 5.27
N SER A 233 -0.35 9.98 6.02
CA SER A 233 -1.19 8.77 6.07
C SER A 233 -2.58 9.06 6.65
N MET A 234 -2.66 9.82 7.74
CA MET A 234 -3.94 10.18 8.36
C MET A 234 -4.77 11.08 7.45
N VAL A 235 -4.17 12.09 6.80
CA VAL A 235 -4.87 12.91 5.79
C VAL A 235 -5.41 12.03 4.68
N SER A 236 -4.60 11.12 4.15
CA SER A 236 -5.02 10.21 3.08
C SER A 236 -6.23 9.37 3.50
N THR A 237 -6.21 8.75 4.69
CA THR A 237 -7.33 7.92 5.19
C THR A 237 -8.60 8.75 5.37
N GLU A 238 -8.52 9.87 6.10
CA GLU A 238 -9.71 10.66 6.42
C GLU A 238 -10.35 11.27 5.17
N ILE A 239 -9.53 11.80 4.25
CA ILE A 239 -10.03 12.36 2.99
C ILE A 239 -10.59 11.27 2.07
N SER A 240 -9.95 10.10 2.01
CA SER A 240 -10.49 8.97 1.24
C SER A 240 -11.87 8.55 1.77
N ASP A 241 -12.06 8.50 3.08
CA ASP A 241 -13.35 8.16 3.67
C ASP A 241 -14.41 9.24 3.38
N ILE A 242 -14.04 10.53 3.41
CA ILE A 242 -14.94 11.63 3.05
C ILE A 242 -15.37 11.55 1.58
N LEU A 243 -14.45 11.28 0.66
CA LEU A 243 -14.70 11.25 -0.79
C LEU A 243 -15.33 9.94 -1.27
N TYR A 244 -14.98 8.82 -0.65
CA TYR A 244 -15.34 7.48 -1.14
C TYR A 244 -16.28 6.71 -0.22
N GLY A 245 -16.53 7.23 0.99
CA GLY A 245 -17.35 6.62 2.01
C GLY A 245 -16.50 5.89 3.04
N THR A 246 -16.83 6.06 4.32
CA THR A 246 -16.19 5.34 5.42
C THR A 246 -16.46 3.83 5.29
N PRO A 247 -15.44 2.95 5.31
CA PRO A 247 -15.62 1.50 5.21
C PRO A 247 -16.54 0.93 6.28
N SER A 248 -17.32 -0.07 5.91
CA SER A 248 -18.16 -0.87 6.81
C SER A 248 -18.08 -2.35 6.43
N PRO A 249 -18.44 -3.31 7.31
CA PRO A 249 -18.29 -4.72 7.04
C PRO A 249 -18.90 -5.17 5.73
N VAL A 250 -18.04 -5.68 4.86
CA VAL A 250 -18.40 -6.23 3.57
C VAL A 250 -17.72 -7.58 3.40
N VAL A 251 -18.45 -8.52 2.81
CA VAL A 251 -17.91 -9.82 2.44
C VAL A 251 -17.19 -9.67 1.11
N ALA A 252 -15.93 -10.09 1.03
CA ALA A 252 -15.21 -10.12 -0.24
C ALA A 252 -14.37 -11.39 -0.38
N ASP A 253 -14.09 -11.73 -1.64
CA ASP A 253 -13.27 -12.87 -1.99
C ASP A 253 -11.81 -12.47 -2.20
N VAL A 254 -10.90 -13.28 -1.68
CA VAL A 254 -9.45 -13.13 -1.84
C VAL A 254 -8.89 -14.36 -2.53
N ASN A 255 -7.71 -14.20 -3.15
CA ASN A 255 -6.86 -15.22 -3.79
C ASN A 255 -7.08 -15.34 -5.31
N MET A 256 -6.21 -16.06 -6.02
CA MET A 256 -6.15 -16.01 -7.48
C MET A 256 -7.38 -16.59 -8.18
N GLY A 257 -8.18 -17.42 -7.49
CA GLY A 257 -9.42 -18.00 -8.02
C GLY A 257 -10.56 -17.00 -8.24
N VAL A 258 -10.37 -15.74 -7.84
CA VAL A 258 -11.30 -14.64 -8.15
C VAL A 258 -11.31 -14.30 -9.64
N LEU A 259 -10.27 -14.65 -10.39
CA LEU A 259 -10.25 -14.51 -11.85
C LEU A 259 -11.28 -15.43 -12.50
N LYS A 260 -11.93 -14.97 -13.57
CA LYS A 260 -12.95 -15.70 -14.30
C LYS A 260 -12.50 -15.96 -15.72
N GLU A 261 -12.48 -17.22 -16.10
CA GLU A 261 -12.01 -17.65 -17.43
C GLU A 261 -12.87 -17.07 -18.57
N LYS A 262 -14.17 -16.89 -18.35
CA LYS A 262 -15.10 -16.39 -19.37
C LYS A 262 -15.44 -14.90 -19.26
N GLN A 263 -14.75 -14.16 -18.39
CA GLN A 263 -14.91 -12.71 -18.29
C GLN A 263 -13.60 -11.99 -18.62
N VAL A 264 -13.72 -10.71 -18.95
CA VAL A 264 -12.57 -9.82 -19.12
C VAL A 264 -12.00 -9.50 -17.74
N ASN A 265 -10.83 -10.03 -17.39
CA ASN A 265 -10.22 -9.80 -16.09
C ASN A 265 -9.28 -8.59 -16.14
N ILE A 266 -9.63 -7.56 -15.39
CA ILE A 266 -8.84 -6.34 -15.25
C ILE A 266 -8.33 -6.27 -13.82
N ILE A 267 -7.02 -6.16 -13.66
CA ILE A 267 -6.41 -5.91 -12.35
C ILE A 267 -5.96 -4.46 -12.29
N ILE A 268 -6.24 -3.79 -11.19
CA ILE A 268 -5.47 -2.61 -10.84
C ILE A 268 -4.67 -2.91 -9.59
N HIS A 269 -3.41 -2.50 -9.62
CA HIS A 269 -2.42 -2.76 -8.58
C HIS A 269 -1.72 -1.47 -8.24
N GLY A 270 -1.71 -1.11 -6.96
CA GLY A 270 -1.33 0.24 -6.61
C GLY A 270 -1.61 0.68 -5.17
N HIS A 271 -1.75 1.99 -5.00
CA HIS A 271 -2.00 2.65 -3.70
C HIS A 271 -3.05 3.75 -3.76
N GLU A 272 -3.18 4.50 -4.85
CA GLU A 272 -4.11 5.63 -4.93
C GLU A 272 -5.52 5.14 -5.33
N PRO A 273 -6.56 5.51 -4.58
CA PRO A 273 -7.92 5.02 -4.82
C PRO A 273 -8.55 5.60 -6.09
N ASN A 274 -8.15 6.80 -6.54
CA ASN A 274 -8.80 7.56 -7.61
C ASN A 274 -8.94 6.75 -8.91
N LEU A 275 -7.85 6.11 -9.35
CA LEU A 275 -7.86 5.25 -10.54
C LEU A 275 -8.85 4.09 -10.37
N PHE A 276 -8.86 3.44 -9.20
CA PHE A 276 -9.71 2.28 -8.98
C PHE A 276 -11.19 2.65 -8.87
N GLU A 277 -11.51 3.73 -8.15
CA GLU A 277 -12.87 4.28 -8.05
C GLU A 277 -13.41 4.63 -9.44
N SER A 278 -12.59 5.27 -10.28
CA SER A 278 -12.95 5.58 -11.66
C SER A 278 -13.14 4.33 -12.52
N MET A 279 -12.31 3.30 -12.32
CA MET A 279 -12.47 2.01 -13.00
C MET A 279 -13.82 1.35 -12.67
N ILE A 280 -14.38 1.52 -11.47
CA ILE A 280 -15.70 1.00 -11.12
C ILE A 280 -16.77 1.58 -12.06
N ALA A 281 -16.71 2.87 -12.38
CA ALA A 281 -17.64 3.49 -13.32
C ALA A 281 -17.48 2.91 -14.74
N SER A 282 -16.25 2.80 -15.24
CA SER A 282 -15.97 2.26 -16.58
C SER A 282 -16.40 0.81 -16.74
N VAL A 283 -16.07 -0.08 -15.80
CA VAL A 283 -16.44 -1.51 -15.92
C VAL A 283 -17.94 -1.75 -15.81
N ASN A 284 -18.69 -0.82 -15.20
CA ASN A 284 -20.15 -0.86 -15.11
C ASN A 284 -20.87 -0.07 -16.23
N SER A 285 -20.13 0.60 -17.12
CA SER A 285 -20.70 1.33 -18.25
C SER A 285 -21.47 0.38 -19.18
N PRO A 286 -22.74 0.68 -19.53
CA PRO A 286 -23.52 -0.16 -20.45
C PRO A 286 -22.84 -0.38 -21.80
N THR A 287 -22.12 0.62 -22.29
CA THR A 287 -21.40 0.57 -23.57
C THR A 287 -20.23 -0.43 -23.51
N LEU A 288 -19.43 -0.38 -22.44
CA LEU A 288 -18.28 -1.26 -22.28
C LEU A 288 -18.70 -2.70 -21.94
N ILE A 289 -19.77 -2.89 -21.17
CA ILE A 289 -20.37 -4.21 -20.94
C ILE A 289 -20.87 -4.81 -22.27
N ALA A 290 -21.55 -4.02 -23.10
CA ALA A 290 -22.01 -4.48 -24.41
C ALA A 290 -20.83 -4.86 -25.33
N ALA A 291 -19.76 -4.06 -25.32
CA ALA A 291 -18.54 -4.35 -26.07
C ALA A 291 -17.86 -5.65 -25.59
N ALA A 292 -17.77 -5.87 -24.27
CA ALA A 292 -17.24 -7.12 -23.70
C ALA A 292 -18.06 -8.35 -24.13
N LYS A 293 -19.40 -8.24 -24.10
CA LYS A 293 -20.30 -9.30 -24.58
C LYS A 293 -20.15 -9.56 -26.09
N ALA A 294 -20.03 -8.50 -26.89
CA ALA A 294 -19.78 -8.62 -28.33
C ALA A 294 -18.40 -9.25 -28.65
N ALA A 295 -17.43 -9.09 -27.75
CA ALA A 295 -16.14 -9.78 -27.81
C ALA A 295 -16.18 -11.24 -27.32
N GLY A 296 -17.34 -11.72 -26.84
CA GLY A 296 -17.57 -13.10 -26.39
C GLY A 296 -17.41 -13.32 -24.90
N ALA A 297 -17.25 -12.27 -24.09
CA ALA A 297 -17.16 -12.39 -22.64
C ALA A 297 -18.56 -12.46 -21.99
N GLU A 298 -18.67 -13.18 -20.87
CA GLU A 298 -19.87 -13.20 -20.04
C GLU A 298 -20.04 -11.89 -19.22
N GLY A 299 -18.96 -11.11 -19.08
CA GLY A 299 -18.91 -9.84 -18.35
C GLY A 299 -17.49 -9.29 -18.20
N ILE A 300 -17.34 -8.26 -17.37
CA ILE A 300 -16.06 -7.68 -16.97
C ILE A 300 -15.86 -7.97 -15.48
N ASN A 301 -14.68 -8.46 -15.13
CA ASN A 301 -14.26 -8.79 -13.77
C ASN A 301 -13.16 -7.82 -13.33
N LEU A 302 -13.51 -6.87 -12.46
CA LEU A 302 -12.54 -5.95 -11.86
C LEU A 302 -11.99 -6.55 -10.57
N VAL A 303 -10.67 -6.57 -10.43
CA VAL A 303 -9.97 -7.21 -9.31
C VAL A 303 -8.86 -6.31 -8.79
N GLY A 304 -8.71 -6.24 -7.47
CA GLY A 304 -7.68 -5.45 -6.80
C GLY A 304 -6.41 -6.24 -6.46
N MET A 305 -5.29 -5.53 -6.36
CA MET A 305 -4.08 -6.01 -5.68
C MET A 305 -3.41 -4.91 -4.86
N CYS A 306 -2.66 -5.34 -3.83
CA CYS A 306 -1.96 -4.47 -2.87
C CYS A 306 -2.89 -3.45 -2.20
N CYS A 307 -2.44 -2.21 -1.97
CA CYS A 307 -3.15 -1.29 -1.10
C CYS A 307 -4.41 -0.73 -1.78
N SER A 308 -4.34 -0.29 -3.05
CA SER A 308 -5.53 0.17 -3.78
C SER A 308 -6.57 -0.95 -3.91
N GLY A 309 -6.14 -2.19 -4.10
CA GLY A 309 -7.04 -3.34 -4.02
C GLY A 309 -7.68 -3.52 -2.65
N ALA A 310 -6.92 -3.36 -1.56
CA ALA A 310 -7.42 -3.51 -0.20
C ALA A 310 -8.43 -2.41 0.19
N GLU A 311 -8.19 -1.16 -0.24
CA GLU A 311 -9.14 -0.05 -0.10
C GLU A 311 -10.50 -0.39 -0.72
N MET A 312 -10.47 -1.01 -1.89
CA MET A 312 -11.66 -1.24 -2.71
C MET A 312 -12.39 -2.52 -2.31
N MET A 313 -11.64 -3.50 -1.81
CA MET A 313 -12.17 -4.65 -1.09
C MET A 313 -12.93 -4.20 0.16
N ALA A 314 -12.39 -3.24 0.93
CA ALA A 314 -12.98 -2.77 2.18
C ALA A 314 -14.19 -1.85 1.99
N ARG A 315 -14.28 -1.09 0.88
CA ARG A 315 -15.42 -0.18 0.61
C ARG A 315 -16.50 -0.82 -0.27
N HIS A 316 -16.10 -1.55 -1.31
CA HIS A 316 -17.01 -2.02 -2.36
C HIS A 316 -17.16 -3.53 -2.44
N GLY A 317 -16.41 -4.29 -1.63
CA GLY A 317 -16.39 -5.75 -1.69
C GLY A 317 -15.73 -6.29 -2.97
N ILE A 318 -14.93 -5.48 -3.65
CA ILE A 318 -14.25 -5.91 -4.88
C ILE A 318 -13.21 -7.00 -4.54
N PRO A 319 -13.18 -8.12 -5.29
CA PRO A 319 -12.28 -9.21 -4.99
C PRO A 319 -10.80 -8.82 -5.06
N HIS A 320 -9.96 -9.49 -4.26
CA HIS A 320 -8.53 -9.19 -4.16
C HIS A 320 -7.64 -10.40 -4.54
N ALA A 321 -6.90 -10.31 -5.65
CA ALA A 321 -6.19 -11.48 -6.19
C ALA A 321 -4.98 -11.95 -5.37
N GLY A 322 -4.34 -11.06 -4.61
CA GLY A 322 -3.19 -11.41 -3.77
C GLY A 322 -2.29 -10.24 -3.42
N ASN A 323 -1.32 -10.48 -2.54
CA ASN A 323 -0.42 -9.44 -2.02
C ASN A 323 0.82 -9.19 -2.89
N PHE A 324 1.71 -8.28 -2.45
CA PHE A 324 2.88 -7.79 -3.18
C PHE A 324 3.76 -8.85 -3.86
N THR A 325 4.08 -9.96 -3.18
CA THR A 325 4.92 -11.02 -3.79
C THR A 325 4.14 -11.93 -4.74
N SER A 326 2.81 -11.84 -4.77
CA SER A 326 1.92 -12.58 -5.69
C SER A 326 1.67 -11.85 -7.02
N THR A 327 2.06 -10.58 -7.16
CA THR A 327 1.70 -9.73 -8.32
C THR A 327 2.29 -10.19 -9.66
N GLU A 328 3.43 -10.89 -9.66
CA GLU A 328 3.94 -11.50 -10.90
C GLU A 328 3.29 -12.85 -11.17
N ALA A 329 3.03 -13.62 -10.10
CA ALA A 329 2.41 -14.93 -10.19
C ALA A 329 0.96 -14.87 -10.71
N ILE A 330 0.21 -13.80 -10.46
CA ILE A 330 -1.16 -13.67 -11.00
C ILE A 330 -1.17 -13.55 -12.54
N LEU A 331 -0.15 -12.92 -13.14
CA LEU A 331 -0.03 -12.80 -14.60
C LEU A 331 0.23 -14.16 -15.25
N VAL A 332 0.89 -15.07 -14.53
CA VAL A 332 1.20 -16.43 -14.96
C VAL A 332 -0.06 -17.27 -15.21
N THR A 333 -1.20 -16.89 -14.65
CA THR A 333 -2.49 -17.53 -14.94
C THR A 333 -2.87 -17.45 -16.42
N GLY A 334 -2.33 -16.47 -17.16
CA GLY A 334 -2.70 -16.19 -18.54
C GLY A 334 -4.10 -15.59 -18.71
N ALA A 335 -4.83 -15.37 -17.62
CA ALA A 335 -6.22 -14.90 -17.63
C ALA A 335 -6.36 -13.38 -17.45
N VAL A 336 -5.28 -12.67 -17.09
CA VAL A 336 -5.31 -11.22 -16.88
C VAL A 336 -5.28 -10.52 -18.24
N ASP A 337 -6.35 -9.80 -18.57
CA ASP A 337 -6.51 -9.12 -19.86
C ASP A 337 -5.96 -7.71 -19.87
N ALA A 338 -5.85 -7.08 -18.71
CA ALA A 338 -5.13 -5.83 -18.51
C ALA A 338 -4.70 -5.72 -17.05
N MET A 339 -3.55 -5.09 -16.83
CA MET A 339 -3.12 -4.65 -15.51
C MET A 339 -2.81 -3.15 -15.55
N GLY A 340 -3.58 -2.35 -14.84
CA GLY A 340 -3.30 -0.92 -14.62
C GLY A 340 -2.55 -0.70 -13.31
N VAL A 341 -1.59 0.22 -13.29
CA VAL A 341 -0.79 0.53 -12.10
C VAL A 341 -0.58 2.03 -11.94
N ASP A 342 -0.61 2.49 -10.69
CA ASP A 342 -0.37 3.89 -10.31
C ASP A 342 1.08 4.09 -9.80
N ILE A 343 1.30 4.15 -8.48
CA ILE A 343 2.57 4.36 -7.78
C ILE A 343 2.78 3.31 -6.67
N GLN A 344 4.04 3.20 -6.24
CA GLN A 344 4.47 2.44 -5.04
C GLN A 344 4.26 0.91 -5.10
N CYS A 345 5.27 0.15 -4.66
CA CYS A 345 5.29 -1.32 -4.67
C CYS A 345 4.94 -1.98 -6.03
N ILE A 346 5.13 -1.29 -7.14
CA ILE A 346 4.98 -1.84 -8.49
C ILE A 346 6.36 -2.30 -8.96
N LYS A 347 6.54 -3.61 -9.10
CA LYS A 347 7.82 -4.18 -9.51
C LYS A 347 8.01 -3.95 -11.00
N GLN A 348 9.14 -3.38 -11.41
CA GLN A 348 9.53 -3.30 -12.82
C GLN A 348 9.53 -4.70 -13.50
N GLY A 349 9.79 -5.77 -12.73
CA GLY A 349 9.70 -7.15 -13.21
C GLY A 349 8.32 -7.57 -13.74
N LEU A 350 7.25 -6.85 -13.41
CA LEU A 350 5.90 -7.08 -13.95
C LEU A 350 5.88 -6.96 -15.47
N ALA A 351 6.59 -5.98 -16.06
CA ALA A 351 6.60 -5.77 -17.51
C ALA A 351 7.08 -7.02 -18.25
N LYS A 352 8.16 -7.65 -17.75
CA LYS A 352 8.70 -8.86 -18.39
C LYS A 352 7.76 -10.05 -18.29
N VAL A 353 7.11 -10.22 -17.15
CA VAL A 353 6.13 -11.31 -16.95
C VAL A 353 4.89 -11.06 -17.80
N ALA A 354 4.39 -9.82 -17.85
CA ALA A 354 3.24 -9.43 -18.66
C ALA A 354 3.49 -9.69 -20.15
N GLU A 355 4.68 -9.38 -20.66
CA GLU A 355 5.10 -9.69 -22.03
C GLU A 355 4.98 -11.19 -22.35
N CYS A 356 5.45 -12.08 -21.44
CA CYS A 356 5.37 -13.53 -21.62
C CYS A 356 3.93 -14.05 -21.78
N TYR A 357 2.95 -13.37 -21.15
CA TYR A 357 1.54 -13.73 -21.22
C TYR A 357 0.71 -12.81 -22.14
N LYS A 358 1.38 -11.89 -22.84
CA LYS A 358 0.77 -10.85 -23.69
C LYS A 358 -0.31 -10.05 -22.94
N THR A 359 -0.16 -9.86 -21.64
CA THR A 359 -1.06 -9.01 -20.85
C THR A 359 -0.60 -7.55 -21.03
N PRO A 360 -1.46 -6.66 -21.58
CA PRO A 360 -1.20 -5.23 -21.55
C PRO A 360 -0.98 -4.75 -20.11
N LEU A 361 0.15 -4.09 -19.88
CA LEU A 361 0.50 -3.44 -18.62
C LEU A 361 0.51 -1.93 -18.83
N PHE A 362 -0.25 -1.20 -18.03
CA PHE A 362 -0.42 0.25 -18.15
C PHE A 362 0.10 0.94 -16.90
N THR A 363 1.07 1.85 -17.04
CA THR A 363 1.31 2.84 -15.98
C THR A 363 0.41 4.04 -16.21
N THR A 364 -0.13 4.61 -15.14
CA THR A 364 -1.13 5.68 -15.25
C THR A 364 -0.75 6.97 -14.52
N ASN A 365 0.13 6.90 -13.52
CA ASN A 365 0.57 8.08 -12.79
C ASN A 365 1.88 8.62 -13.37
N THR A 366 1.99 9.94 -13.57
CA THR A 366 3.18 10.63 -14.12
C THR A 366 4.44 10.44 -13.27
N ARG A 367 4.29 10.09 -11.98
CA ARG A 367 5.40 9.79 -11.07
C ARG A 367 5.97 8.38 -11.25
N CYS A 368 5.30 7.49 -12.01
CA CYS A 368 5.72 6.11 -12.20
C CYS A 368 5.65 5.67 -13.66
N HIS A 369 6.83 5.47 -14.26
CA HIS A 369 6.98 4.86 -15.57
C HIS A 369 7.76 3.56 -15.46
N ILE A 370 7.36 2.57 -16.26
CA ILE A 370 7.99 1.26 -16.32
C ILE A 370 8.36 1.00 -17.77
N GLU A 371 9.65 0.80 -18.03
CA GLU A 371 10.12 0.40 -19.35
C GLU A 371 9.44 -0.91 -19.78
N GLY A 372 8.87 -0.91 -20.99
CA GLY A 372 8.10 -2.03 -21.53
C GLY A 372 6.61 -2.03 -21.17
N ALA A 373 6.15 -1.13 -20.30
CA ALA A 373 4.72 -0.86 -20.10
C ALA A 373 4.23 0.24 -21.04
N GLU A 374 2.95 0.20 -21.41
CA GLU A 374 2.29 1.33 -22.09
C GLU A 374 1.92 2.38 -21.05
N HIS A 375 1.96 3.67 -21.40
CA HIS A 375 1.55 4.74 -20.50
C HIS A 375 0.23 5.33 -20.96
N ILE A 376 -0.77 5.29 -20.08
CA ILE A 376 -2.08 5.94 -20.26
C ILE A 376 -2.28 6.83 -19.05
N GLU A 377 -1.88 8.09 -19.16
CA GLU A 377 -1.94 9.04 -18.05
C GLU A 377 -3.37 9.17 -17.53
N PHE A 378 -3.52 9.09 -16.21
CA PHE A 378 -4.78 9.28 -15.51
C PHE A 378 -4.90 10.75 -15.07
N ASP A 379 -5.97 11.41 -15.51
CA ASP A 379 -6.32 12.77 -15.15
C ASP A 379 -7.63 12.76 -14.36
N ASP A 380 -7.60 13.25 -13.11
CA ASP A 380 -8.77 13.31 -12.24
C ASP A 380 -9.89 14.21 -12.80
N HIS A 381 -9.61 15.13 -13.73
CA HIS A 381 -10.63 15.96 -14.40
C HIS A 381 -11.26 15.30 -15.64
N ASN A 382 -10.69 14.19 -16.11
CA ASN A 382 -11.25 13.39 -17.19
C ASN A 382 -10.89 11.90 -17.01
N PRO A 383 -11.30 11.28 -15.88
CA PRO A 383 -10.83 9.96 -15.49
C PRO A 383 -11.20 8.88 -16.52
N ALA A 384 -12.38 9.03 -17.15
CA ALA A 384 -12.92 8.10 -18.13
C ALA A 384 -11.98 7.89 -19.34
N ALA A 385 -11.21 8.91 -19.75
CA ALA A 385 -10.30 8.76 -20.89
C ALA A 385 -9.22 7.69 -20.65
N CYS A 386 -8.71 7.60 -19.42
CA CYS A 386 -7.74 6.58 -19.04
C CYS A 386 -8.43 5.23 -18.79
N THR A 387 -9.48 5.22 -17.97
CA THR A 387 -10.11 3.98 -17.51
C THR A 387 -10.86 3.26 -18.62
N ASP A 388 -11.57 3.97 -19.50
CA ASP A 388 -12.24 3.35 -20.65
C ASP A 388 -11.23 2.75 -21.63
N GLU A 389 -10.10 3.42 -21.88
CA GLU A 389 -9.04 2.88 -22.74
C GLU A 389 -8.46 1.57 -22.14
N ILE A 390 -8.19 1.52 -20.84
CA ILE A 390 -7.76 0.28 -20.17
C ILE A 390 -8.79 -0.83 -20.38
N VAL A 391 -10.08 -0.55 -20.21
CA VAL A 391 -11.16 -1.53 -20.42
C VAL A 391 -11.24 -1.98 -21.89
N ILE A 392 -11.15 -1.06 -22.85
CA ILE A 392 -11.16 -1.36 -24.29
C ILE A 392 -9.98 -2.27 -24.67
N ARG A 393 -8.78 -1.98 -24.15
CA ARG A 393 -7.58 -2.80 -24.37
C ARG A 393 -7.73 -4.18 -23.73
N ALA A 394 -8.34 -4.27 -22.55
CA ALA A 394 -8.65 -5.54 -21.91
C ALA A 394 -9.65 -6.38 -22.73
N ILE A 395 -10.75 -5.78 -23.21
CA ILE A 395 -11.73 -6.44 -24.07
C ILE A 395 -11.06 -6.95 -25.36
N THR A 396 -10.20 -6.13 -25.95
CA THR A 396 -9.42 -6.49 -27.14
C THR A 396 -8.49 -7.67 -26.86
N ARG A 397 -7.81 -7.68 -25.71
CA ARG A 397 -6.97 -8.79 -25.30
C ARG A 397 -7.78 -10.07 -25.07
N PHE A 398 -8.92 -9.98 -24.38
CA PHE A 398 -9.83 -11.10 -24.11
C PHE A 398 -10.23 -11.83 -25.40
N LYS A 399 -10.70 -11.07 -26.40
CA LYS A 399 -11.09 -11.60 -27.72
C LYS A 399 -9.96 -12.36 -28.41
N ASN A 400 -8.72 -11.96 -28.15
CA ASN A 400 -7.52 -12.50 -28.78
C ASN A 400 -6.68 -13.39 -27.84
N ARG A 401 -7.28 -13.90 -26.75
CA ARG A 401 -6.64 -14.89 -25.86
C ARG A 401 -6.23 -16.10 -26.68
N SER A 402 -4.93 -16.40 -26.63
CA SER A 402 -4.29 -17.44 -27.46
C SER A 402 -3.33 -18.31 -26.65
N LEU A 403 -3.07 -17.95 -25.39
CA LEU A 403 -2.22 -18.71 -24.49
C LEU A 403 -3.08 -19.57 -23.57
N PRO A 404 -2.57 -20.73 -23.11
CA PRO A 404 -3.28 -21.56 -22.14
C PRO A 404 -3.57 -20.80 -20.85
N ILE A 405 -4.83 -20.85 -20.43
CA ILE A 405 -5.28 -20.27 -19.16
C ILE A 405 -5.21 -21.34 -18.07
N GLU A 406 -4.61 -21.00 -16.94
CA GLU A 406 -4.55 -21.85 -15.75
C GLU A 406 -4.80 -21.00 -14.51
N ILE A 407 -6.06 -20.93 -14.07
CA ILE A 407 -6.46 -20.19 -12.87
C ILE A 407 -6.51 -21.17 -11.68
N PRO A 408 -5.77 -20.93 -10.58
CA PRO A 408 -5.93 -21.69 -9.35
C PRO A 408 -7.38 -21.61 -8.86
N ARG A 409 -8.03 -22.76 -8.65
CA ARG A 409 -9.43 -22.83 -8.16
C ARG A 409 -9.51 -22.67 -6.64
N ILE A 410 -8.83 -21.66 -6.12
CA ILE A 410 -8.74 -21.37 -4.68
C ILE A 410 -9.23 -19.95 -4.45
N VAL A 411 -10.31 -19.84 -3.67
CA VAL A 411 -10.92 -18.59 -3.24
C VAL A 411 -11.10 -18.67 -1.73
N ASN A 412 -10.83 -17.57 -1.04
CA ASN A 412 -10.99 -17.43 0.38
C ASN A 412 -11.91 -16.23 0.64
N THR A 413 -13.09 -16.47 1.17
CA THR A 413 -14.07 -15.43 1.51
C THR A 413 -13.84 -14.97 2.95
N GLY A 414 -13.84 -13.66 3.20
CA GLY A 414 -13.69 -13.07 4.53
C GLY A 414 -14.51 -11.80 4.70
N VAL A 415 -14.53 -11.25 5.91
CA VAL A 415 -15.20 -9.98 6.23
C VAL A 415 -14.17 -8.88 6.36
N HIS A 416 -14.39 -7.76 5.67
CA HIS A 416 -13.46 -6.64 5.59
C HIS A 416 -14.17 -5.32 5.84
N GLY A 417 -13.45 -4.20 5.96
CA GLY A 417 -14.06 -2.89 6.16
C GLY A 417 -14.35 -2.53 7.63
N PHE A 418 -13.53 -3.02 8.56
CA PHE A 418 -13.61 -2.63 9.98
C PHE A 418 -12.93 -1.26 10.23
N SER A 419 -13.63 -0.17 9.94
CA SER A 419 -13.22 1.19 10.27
C SER A 419 -13.31 1.48 11.78
N TYR A 420 -12.64 2.54 12.24
CA TYR A 420 -12.73 3.00 13.63
C TYR A 420 -14.19 3.32 14.02
N GLU A 421 -14.91 3.97 13.11
CA GLU A 421 -16.30 4.37 13.21
C GLU A 421 -17.21 3.15 13.34
N TYR A 422 -17.00 2.15 12.47
CA TYR A 422 -17.80 0.94 12.52
C TYR A 422 -17.55 0.15 13.80
N ILE A 423 -16.30 0.01 14.24
CA ILE A 423 -16.00 -0.68 15.50
C ILE A 423 -16.69 0.03 16.68
N ASN A 424 -16.65 1.37 16.70
CA ASN A 424 -17.35 2.15 17.72
C ASN A 424 -18.87 1.90 17.71
N TYR A 425 -19.47 1.87 16.51
CA TYR A 425 -20.87 1.51 16.32
C TYR A 425 -21.18 0.07 16.74
N MET A 426 -20.37 -0.91 16.34
CA MET A 426 -20.57 -2.32 16.64
C MET A 426 -20.58 -2.59 18.16
N LEU A 427 -19.79 -1.83 18.93
CA LEU A 427 -19.67 -2.02 20.37
C LEU A 427 -20.82 -1.36 21.18
N GLY A 428 -21.60 -0.45 20.60
CA GLY A 428 -22.62 0.27 21.40
C GLY A 428 -23.83 0.83 20.65
N GLY A 429 -23.94 0.59 19.35
CA GLY A 429 -24.93 1.18 18.45
C GLY A 429 -24.82 2.71 18.36
N SER A 430 -25.82 3.33 17.72
CA SER A 430 -25.82 4.78 17.47
C SER A 430 -25.94 5.65 18.74
N PHE A 431 -26.50 5.11 19.82
CA PHE A 431 -26.77 5.88 21.06
C PHE A 431 -25.73 5.66 22.17
N ARG A 432 -24.98 4.56 22.14
CA ARG A 432 -23.98 4.21 23.16
C ARG A 432 -22.64 3.81 22.55
N GLY A 433 -22.39 4.18 21.29
CA GLY A 433 -21.16 3.88 20.57
C GLY A 433 -19.94 4.32 21.37
N SER A 434 -19.12 3.37 21.78
CA SER A 434 -17.94 3.59 22.62
C SER A 434 -17.03 2.37 22.57
N TYR A 435 -15.73 2.60 22.79
CA TYR A 435 -14.75 1.53 23.00
C TYR A 435 -14.80 0.94 24.43
N THR A 436 -15.66 1.44 25.32
CA THR A 436 -15.81 0.92 26.69
C THR A 436 -15.96 -0.60 26.74
N PRO A 437 -16.79 -1.27 25.92
CA PRO A 437 -16.90 -2.73 25.98
C PRO A 437 -15.60 -3.44 25.61
N LEU A 438 -14.83 -2.93 24.63
CA LEU A 438 -13.51 -3.48 24.33
C LEU A 438 -12.55 -3.28 25.52
N ASN A 439 -12.52 -2.06 26.07
CA ASN A 439 -11.67 -1.72 27.20
C ASN A 439 -11.97 -2.57 28.44
N GLU A 440 -13.25 -2.81 28.75
CA GLU A 440 -13.68 -3.68 29.87
C GLU A 440 -13.23 -5.13 29.67
N ASN A 441 -13.32 -5.65 28.44
CA ASN A 441 -12.81 -7.00 28.12
C ASN A 441 -11.28 -7.08 28.15
N ILE A 442 -10.58 -5.97 27.97
CA ILE A 442 -9.12 -5.91 28.21
C ILE A 442 -8.82 -5.89 29.72
N ILE A 443 -9.49 -5.01 30.48
CA ILE A 443 -9.29 -4.84 31.92
C ILE A 443 -9.59 -6.15 32.68
N ASN A 444 -10.62 -6.89 32.27
CA ASN A 444 -11.00 -8.15 32.90
C ASN A 444 -10.20 -9.37 32.39
N GLY A 445 -9.28 -9.18 31.44
CA GLY A 445 -8.39 -10.21 30.92
C GLY A 445 -9.00 -11.18 29.92
N ARG A 446 -10.24 -10.97 29.45
CA ARG A 446 -10.85 -11.77 28.36
C ARG A 446 -10.15 -11.54 27.02
N ILE A 447 -9.67 -10.32 26.78
CA ILE A 447 -8.77 -9.97 25.69
C ILE A 447 -7.48 -9.49 26.35
N ARG A 448 -6.35 -10.13 26.08
CA ARG A 448 -5.09 -9.77 26.76
C ARG A 448 -4.46 -8.49 26.24
N GLY A 449 -4.85 -8.07 25.03
CA GLY A 449 -4.42 -6.82 24.43
C GLY A 449 -4.82 -6.74 22.97
N VAL A 450 -4.31 -5.69 22.30
CA VAL A 450 -4.51 -5.47 20.87
C VAL A 450 -3.15 -5.37 20.20
N ALA A 451 -2.97 -6.04 19.06
CA ALA A 451 -1.77 -5.97 18.25
C ALA A 451 -2.11 -5.55 16.81
N GLY A 452 -1.41 -4.55 16.28
CA GLY A 452 -1.43 -4.24 14.86
C GLY A 452 -0.39 -5.09 14.11
N VAL A 453 -0.84 -5.93 13.19
CA VAL A 453 0.05 -6.69 12.29
C VAL A 453 -0.09 -6.14 10.88
N VAL A 454 0.98 -5.51 10.41
CA VAL A 454 1.00 -4.69 9.20
C VAL A 454 2.16 -5.07 8.30
N GLY A 455 2.21 -4.44 7.12
CA GLY A 455 3.40 -4.42 6.28
C GLY A 455 3.38 -5.42 5.13
N CYS A 456 4.56 -5.59 4.54
CA CYS A 456 4.74 -6.19 3.23
C CYS A 456 4.99 -7.71 3.29
N THR A 457 5.14 -8.31 2.10
CA THR A 457 5.79 -9.62 1.94
C THR A 457 7.19 -9.43 1.37
N ASN A 458 8.09 -10.39 1.60
CA ASN A 458 9.47 -10.33 1.12
C ASN A 458 9.83 -11.68 0.47
N PRO A 459 10.28 -11.73 -0.80
CA PRO A 459 10.58 -12.98 -1.50
C PRO A 459 11.78 -13.75 -0.92
N ARG A 460 12.52 -13.16 0.04
CA ARG A 460 13.61 -13.81 0.77
C ARG A 460 13.15 -14.56 2.01
N VAL A 461 11.88 -14.43 2.38
CA VAL A 461 11.22 -15.16 3.45
C VAL A 461 10.11 -15.98 2.81
N LYS A 462 9.79 -17.14 3.38
CA LYS A 462 8.65 -17.93 2.94
C LYS A 462 7.39 -17.06 2.96
N GLN A 463 6.85 -16.77 1.77
CA GLN A 463 5.74 -15.85 1.58
C GLN A 463 4.58 -16.22 2.51
N ASP A 464 4.01 -15.20 3.16
CA ASP A 464 2.88 -15.24 4.10
C ASP A 464 3.11 -15.96 5.43
N TYR A 465 4.13 -16.82 5.53
CA TYR A 465 4.37 -17.66 6.71
C TYR A 465 4.50 -16.86 8.01
N VAL A 466 5.35 -15.84 8.04
CA VAL A 466 5.60 -15.06 9.27
C VAL A 466 4.34 -14.33 9.73
N HIS A 467 3.56 -13.78 8.79
CA HIS A 467 2.29 -13.11 9.10
C HIS A 467 1.27 -14.09 9.68
N VAL A 468 1.06 -15.22 9.02
CA VAL A 468 0.07 -16.22 9.44
C VAL A 468 0.43 -16.83 10.78
N GLU A 469 1.69 -17.25 10.98
CA GLU A 469 2.11 -17.89 12.23
C GLU A 469 2.13 -16.91 13.41
N LEU A 470 2.54 -15.66 13.20
CA LEU A 470 2.47 -14.63 14.24
C LEU A 470 1.03 -14.41 14.69
N VAL A 471 0.10 -14.22 13.75
CA VAL A 471 -1.31 -13.97 14.09
C VAL A 471 -1.95 -15.18 14.74
N ARG A 472 -1.66 -16.40 14.26
CA ARG A 472 -2.14 -17.64 14.90
C ARG A 472 -1.72 -17.72 16.36
N GLU A 473 -0.46 -17.40 16.67
CA GLU A 473 0.00 -17.38 18.04
C GLU A 473 -0.63 -16.23 18.84
N LEU A 474 -0.83 -15.04 18.27
CA LEU A 474 -1.50 -13.93 18.96
C LEU A 474 -2.96 -14.26 19.33
N ILE A 475 -3.77 -14.73 18.36
CA ILE A 475 -5.19 -15.00 18.60
C ILE A 475 -5.42 -16.23 19.50
N LYS A 476 -4.55 -17.25 19.42
CA LYS A 476 -4.52 -18.38 20.38
C LYS A 476 -4.23 -17.92 21.80
N ASN A 477 -3.62 -16.75 21.92
CA ASN A 477 -3.24 -16.09 23.15
C ASN A 477 -4.19 -14.91 23.45
N ASP A 478 -5.45 -14.97 23.03
CA ASP A 478 -6.50 -14.00 23.34
C ASP A 478 -6.13 -12.53 23.02
N VAL A 479 -5.24 -12.32 22.06
CA VAL A 479 -4.88 -10.98 21.58
C VAL A 479 -5.74 -10.67 20.37
N LEU A 480 -6.48 -9.55 20.42
CA LEU A 480 -7.20 -9.03 19.27
C LEU A 480 -6.18 -8.48 18.26
N VAL A 481 -6.27 -8.90 17.00
CA VAL A 481 -5.33 -8.48 15.96
C VAL A 481 -6.02 -7.54 14.96
N LEU A 482 -5.42 -6.38 14.74
CA LEU A 482 -5.80 -5.45 13.68
C LEU A 482 -4.84 -5.62 12.50
N LEU A 483 -5.38 -5.69 11.28
CA LEU A 483 -4.63 -6.03 10.07
C LEU A 483 -4.75 -4.92 9.04
N THR A 484 -3.64 -4.58 8.38
CA THR A 484 -3.65 -3.70 7.21
C THR A 484 -2.66 -4.19 6.14
N GLY A 485 -2.85 -3.69 4.91
CA GLY A 485 -1.92 -3.92 3.80
C GLY A 485 -1.75 -5.39 3.41
N CYS A 486 -0.55 -5.76 2.96
CA CYS A 486 -0.28 -7.12 2.47
C CYS A 486 -0.39 -8.20 3.57
N ALA A 487 -0.25 -7.83 4.85
CA ALA A 487 -0.49 -8.73 5.97
C ALA A 487 -1.97 -9.16 5.99
N GLN A 488 -2.93 -8.23 5.95
CA GLN A 488 -4.36 -8.54 5.86
C GLN A 488 -4.66 -9.55 4.76
N ILE A 489 -4.10 -9.35 3.57
CA ILE A 489 -4.32 -10.25 2.42
C ILE A 489 -3.70 -11.64 2.66
N ALA A 490 -2.56 -11.74 3.35
CA ALA A 490 -1.99 -13.02 3.74
C ALA A 490 -2.92 -13.79 4.70
N LEU A 491 -3.51 -13.09 5.68
CA LEU A 491 -4.42 -13.67 6.66
C LEU A 491 -5.78 -14.04 6.08
N ALA A 492 -6.32 -13.22 5.17
CA ALA A 492 -7.56 -13.54 4.45
C ALA A 492 -7.42 -14.83 3.63
N LYS A 493 -6.29 -15.00 2.91
CA LYS A 493 -5.97 -16.27 2.22
C LYS A 493 -5.81 -17.47 3.15
N ALA A 494 -5.50 -17.24 4.43
CA ALA A 494 -5.39 -18.27 5.45
C ALA A 494 -6.71 -18.55 6.19
N GLY A 495 -7.80 -17.84 5.86
CA GLY A 495 -9.11 -17.98 6.52
C GLY A 495 -9.17 -17.36 7.91
N LEU A 496 -8.40 -16.29 8.17
CA LEU A 496 -8.31 -15.60 9.46
C LEU A 496 -8.91 -14.18 9.43
N CYS A 497 -9.76 -13.88 8.44
CA CYS A 497 -10.43 -12.59 8.28
C CYS A 497 -11.91 -12.77 7.96
#